data_AF-A0A7J6PYD0-F1
#
_entry.id   AF-A0A7J6PYD0-F1
#
_cell.length_a   1.000
_cell.length_b   1.000
_cell.length_c   1.000
_cell.angle_alpha   90.00
_cell.angle_beta   90.00
_cell.angle_gamma   90.00
#
_symmetry.space_group_name_H-M   'P 1'
#
loop_
_entity.id
_entity.type
_entity.pdbx_description
1 polymer ?
#
loop_
_entity_poly.entity_id
_entity_poly.type
_entity_poly.pdbx_seq_one_letter_code
_entity_poly.pdbx_strand_id
1 'polypeptide(L)'
;ETEEYLTLADYFKNDPSKKSELDTLFRDTMANAITYERIYDALTSNYQLTLPMFDDFKKVATGECKPFYNKELAAKIDDQVGSRLDAKILKTLLKLSAHLQMTNFFKAGTASAIAMRFDGEVLADRPRTLFPTIPYAVYLVVGKSFYGFHIRFTEIARGGIRLILSRNKQVYKKNCAT
;
A
#
# COMPACT_ATOMS: atom_id res chain seq x y z
N GLU A 1 -6.44 15.13 4.08
CA GLU A 1 -5.82 14.06 4.87
C GLU A 1 -4.33 14.25 5.06
N THR A 2 -3.45 14.01 4.08
CA THR A 2 -2.00 14.18 4.33
C THR A 2 -1.62 15.63 4.63
N GLU A 3 -2.18 16.62 3.92
CA GLU A 3 -1.90 18.04 4.17
C GLU A 3 -2.48 18.55 5.50
N GLU A 4 -3.72 18.20 5.83
CA GLU A 4 -4.34 18.54 7.12
C GLU A 4 -3.57 17.94 8.28
N TYR A 5 -3.18 16.66 8.18
CA TYR A 5 -2.33 16.01 9.18
C TYR A 5 -0.97 16.71 9.30
N LEU A 6 -0.31 17.04 8.19
CA LEU A 6 0.98 17.75 8.21
C LEU A 6 0.87 19.13 8.86
N THR A 7 -0.21 19.86 8.57
CA THR A 7 -0.49 21.17 9.16
C THR A 7 -0.68 21.07 10.67
N LEU A 8 -1.48 20.09 11.12
CA LEU A 8 -1.70 19.85 12.55
C LEU A 8 -0.43 19.32 13.25
N ALA A 9 0.35 18.49 12.57
CA ALA A 9 1.61 17.95 13.10
C ALA A 9 2.67 19.04 13.29
N ASP A 10 2.68 20.06 12.43
CA ASP A 10 3.53 21.24 12.60
C ASP A 10 3.03 22.14 13.74
N TYR A 11 1.71 22.33 13.85
CA TYR A 11 1.10 23.06 14.96
C TYR A 11 1.44 22.46 16.34
N PHE A 12 1.41 21.12 16.47
CA PHE A 12 1.76 20.41 17.70
C PHE A 12 3.26 20.07 17.83
N LYS A 13 4.14 20.66 17.01
CA LYS A 13 5.57 20.34 17.01
C LYS A 13 6.25 20.53 18.38
N ASN A 14 5.76 21.49 19.17
CA ASN A 14 6.28 21.81 20.51
C ASN A 14 5.54 21.10 21.65
N ASP A 15 4.51 20.29 21.36
CA ASP A 15 3.73 19.53 22.33
C ASP A 15 3.79 18.03 21.99
N PRO A 16 4.79 17.29 22.52
CA PRO A 16 5.01 15.89 22.18
C PRO A 16 3.81 14.99 22.50
N SER A 17 3.04 15.31 23.54
CA SER A 17 1.88 14.52 23.95
C SER A 17 0.77 14.61 22.90
N LYS A 18 0.38 15.83 22.53
CA LYS A 18 -0.68 16.05 21.53
C LYS A 18 -0.29 15.56 20.15
N LYS A 19 0.99 15.67 19.80
CA LYS A 19 1.51 15.09 18.56
C LYS A 19 1.35 13.56 18.53
N SER A 20 1.66 12.88 19.63
CA SER A 20 1.48 11.42 19.73
C SER A 20 0.01 11.00 19.63
N GLU A 21 -0.92 11.77 20.20
CA GLU A 21 -2.36 11.55 20.07
C GLU A 21 -2.84 11.74 18.63
N LEU A 22 -2.41 12.81 17.96
CA LEU A 22 -2.72 13.06 16.55
C LEU A 22 -2.22 11.94 15.64
N ASP A 23 -0.98 11.47 15.87
CA ASP A 23 -0.40 10.36 15.13
C ASP A 23 -1.21 9.07 15.31
N THR A 24 -1.75 8.85 16.51
CA THR A 24 -2.59 7.68 16.82
C THR A 24 -3.94 7.79 16.13
N LEU A 25 -4.59 8.94 16.22
CA LEU A 25 -5.85 9.22 15.51
C LEU A 25 -5.71 9.03 14.00
N PHE A 26 -4.61 9.53 13.42
CA PHE A 26 -4.33 9.39 11.99
C PHE A 26 -4.19 7.92 11.58
N ARG A 27 -3.43 7.13 12.36
CA ARG A 27 -3.28 5.68 12.11
C ARG A 27 -4.62 4.96 12.20
N ASP A 28 -5.40 5.21 13.25
CA ASP A 28 -6.69 4.55 13.48
C ASP A 28 -7.71 4.89 12.40
N THR A 29 -7.75 6.16 11.96
CA THR A 29 -8.64 6.60 10.88
C THR A 29 -8.30 5.89 9.57
N MET A 30 -7.00 5.78 9.24
CA MET A 30 -6.56 5.09 8.03
C MET A 30 -6.83 3.58 8.08
N ALA A 31 -6.59 2.94 9.23
CA ALA A 31 -6.83 1.51 9.40
C ALA A 31 -8.32 1.13 9.26
N ASN A 32 -9.22 1.99 9.77
CA ASN A 32 -10.66 1.74 9.69
C ASN A 32 -11.28 2.10 8.33
N ALA A 33 -10.68 3.05 7.59
CA ALA A 33 -11.20 3.48 6.29
C ALA A 33 -10.86 2.51 5.15
N ILE A 34 -9.74 1.78 5.25
CA ILE A 34 -9.22 0.94 4.16
C ILE A 34 -9.40 -0.54 4.54
N THR A 35 -10.62 -1.05 4.35
CA THR A 35 -10.95 -2.47 4.55
C THR A 35 -10.91 -3.25 3.24
N TYR A 36 -10.76 -4.58 3.32
CA TYR A 36 -10.81 -5.45 2.14
C TYR A 36 -12.11 -5.30 1.35
N GLU A 37 -13.24 -5.26 2.06
CA GLU A 37 -14.57 -5.05 1.48
C GLU A 37 -14.63 -3.71 0.76
N ARG A 38 -14.13 -2.64 1.39
CA ARG A 38 -14.14 -1.31 0.78
C ARG A 38 -13.27 -1.23 -0.47
N ILE A 39 -12.09 -1.87 -0.46
CA ILE A 39 -11.23 -1.97 -1.65
C ILE A 39 -11.97 -2.72 -2.76
N TYR A 40 -12.59 -3.86 -2.45
CA TYR A 40 -13.32 -4.65 -3.43
C TYR A 40 -14.48 -3.87 -4.04
N ASP A 41 -15.28 -3.19 -3.22
CA ASP A 41 -16.40 -2.36 -3.67
C ASP A 41 -15.93 -1.20 -4.55
N ALA A 42 -14.83 -0.53 -4.17
CA ALA A 42 -14.24 0.56 -4.96
C ALA A 42 -13.77 0.07 -6.33
N LEU A 43 -13.12 -1.10 -6.39
CA LEU A 43 -12.61 -1.68 -7.64
C LEU A 43 -13.74 -2.17 -8.56
N THR A 44 -14.77 -2.79 -7.99
CA THR A 44 -15.91 -3.35 -8.76
C THR A 44 -16.87 -2.26 -9.23
N SER A 45 -17.16 -1.26 -8.40
CA SER A 45 -18.02 -0.12 -8.79
C SER A 45 -17.38 0.70 -9.92
N ASN A 46 -16.05 0.73 -9.99
CA ASN A 46 -15.29 1.45 -11.02
C ASN A 46 -14.59 0.51 -12.01
N TYR A 47 -15.20 -0.64 -12.34
CA TYR A 47 -14.58 -1.68 -13.15
C TYR A 47 -14.07 -1.20 -14.52
N GLN A 48 -14.72 -0.18 -15.12
CA GLN A 48 -14.31 0.42 -16.39
C GLN A 48 -12.92 1.06 -16.32
N LEU A 49 -12.52 1.55 -15.14
CA LEU A 49 -11.19 2.09 -14.87
C LEU A 49 -10.25 0.98 -14.37
N THR A 50 -10.75 0.06 -13.53
CA THR A 50 -9.96 -1.02 -12.94
C THR A 50 -9.41 -2.00 -13.98
N LEU A 51 -10.19 -2.34 -15.01
CA LEU A 51 -9.76 -3.30 -16.05
C LEU A 51 -8.52 -2.79 -16.82
N PRO A 52 -8.50 -1.56 -17.39
CA PRO A 52 -7.29 -0.98 -17.97
C PRO A 52 -6.10 -0.91 -17.01
N MET A 53 -6.32 -0.62 -15.72
CA MET A 53 -5.25 -0.62 -14.72
C MET A 53 -4.65 -2.00 -14.52
N PHE A 54 -5.48 -3.04 -14.56
CA PHE A 54 -5.01 -4.42 -14.48
C PHE A 54 -4.22 -4.83 -15.72
N ASP A 55 -4.61 -4.37 -16.91
CA ASP A 55 -3.85 -4.60 -18.14
C ASP A 55 -2.46 -3.94 -18.08
N ASP A 56 -2.37 -2.71 -17.54
CA ASP A 56 -1.09 -2.05 -17.30
C ASP A 56 -0.24 -2.82 -16.29
N PHE A 57 -0.84 -3.25 -15.16
CA PHE A 57 -0.16 -4.10 -14.18
C PHE A 57 0.37 -5.39 -14.83
N LYS A 58 -0.43 -6.04 -15.67
CA LYS A 58 -0.04 -7.28 -16.37
C LYS A 58 1.19 -7.04 -17.23
N LYS A 59 1.21 -5.99 -18.06
CA LYS A 59 2.37 -5.64 -18.91
C LYS A 59 3.63 -5.38 -18.10
N VAL A 60 3.52 -4.70 -16.96
CA VAL A 60 4.66 -4.44 -16.07
C VAL A 60 5.13 -5.75 -15.42
N ALA A 61 4.20 -6.56 -14.92
CA ALA A 61 4.49 -7.80 -14.20
C ALA A 61 5.05 -8.91 -15.09
N THR A 62 4.68 -8.96 -16.38
CA THR A 62 5.26 -9.88 -17.37
C THR A 62 6.57 -9.37 -17.97
N GLY A 63 6.93 -8.11 -17.71
CA GLY A 63 8.15 -7.49 -18.23
C GLY A 63 8.02 -6.97 -19.68
N GLU A 64 6.79 -6.85 -20.20
CA GLU A 64 6.53 -6.26 -21.52
C GLU A 64 6.86 -4.76 -21.55
N CYS A 65 6.73 -4.07 -20.41
CA CYS A 65 7.09 -2.66 -20.28
C CYS A 65 7.75 -2.37 -18.93
N LYS A 66 8.47 -1.24 -18.86
CA LYS A 66 9.02 -0.74 -17.59
C LYS A 66 7.89 -0.22 -16.69
N PRO A 67 8.02 -0.29 -15.36
CA PRO A 67 7.05 0.28 -14.44
C PRO A 67 6.80 1.76 -14.72
N PHE A 68 5.53 2.16 -14.81
CA PHE A 68 5.15 3.53 -15.12
C PHE A 68 3.85 3.92 -14.42
N TYR A 69 3.67 5.22 -14.20
CA TYR A 69 2.43 5.78 -13.68
C TYR A 69 1.54 6.25 -14.82
N ASN A 70 0.38 5.63 -15.00
CA ASN A 70 -0.56 6.00 -16.05
C ASN A 70 -1.30 7.31 -15.69
N LYS A 71 -0.79 8.44 -16.21
CA LYS A 71 -1.36 9.78 -15.98
C LYS A 71 -2.74 9.96 -16.60
N GLU A 72 -3.04 9.28 -17.70
CA GLU A 72 -4.34 9.37 -18.37
C GLU A 72 -5.43 8.72 -17.54
N LEU A 73 -5.17 7.52 -17.00
CA LEU A 73 -6.08 6.86 -16.07
C LEU A 73 -6.20 7.65 -14.76
N ALA A 74 -5.12 8.27 -14.28
CA ALA A 74 -5.18 9.14 -13.11
C ALA A 74 -6.11 10.35 -13.32
N ALA A 75 -6.06 10.99 -14.49
CA ALA A 75 -6.96 12.09 -14.83
C ALA A 75 -8.42 11.62 -14.96
N LYS A 76 -8.66 10.43 -15.53
CA LYS A 76 -10.00 9.85 -15.59
C LYS A 76 -10.56 9.52 -14.20
N ILE A 77 -9.73 9.08 -13.26
CA ILE A 77 -10.15 8.89 -11.87
C ILE A 77 -10.64 10.23 -11.28
N ASP A 78 -9.90 11.31 -11.49
CA ASP A 78 -10.25 12.63 -10.95
C ASP A 78 -11.56 13.20 -11.53
N ASP A 79 -11.87 12.88 -12.78
CA ASP A 79 -13.09 13.33 -13.46
C ASP A 79 -14.32 12.46 -13.12
N GLN A 80 -14.16 11.14 -13.06
CA GLN A 80 -15.29 10.20 -13.00
C GLN A 80 -15.62 9.72 -11.58
N VAL A 81 -14.66 9.75 -10.64
CA VAL A 81 -14.83 9.14 -9.32
C VAL A 81 -15.15 10.23 -8.29
N GLY A 82 -16.44 10.41 -7.99
CA GLY A 82 -16.90 11.41 -7.01
C GLY A 82 -16.49 11.11 -5.56
N SER A 83 -16.21 9.85 -5.23
CA SER A 83 -15.77 9.45 -3.90
C SER A 83 -14.27 9.63 -3.74
N ARG A 84 -13.85 10.55 -2.86
CA ARG A 84 -12.44 10.82 -2.56
C ARG A 84 -11.68 9.57 -2.12
N LEU A 85 -12.32 8.70 -1.34
CA LEU A 85 -11.70 7.46 -0.85
C LEU A 85 -11.49 6.46 -1.98
N ASP A 86 -12.45 6.31 -2.89
CA ASP A 86 -12.34 5.37 -4.00
C ASP A 86 -11.30 5.85 -5.01
N ALA A 87 -11.27 7.16 -5.27
CA ALA A 87 -10.22 7.78 -6.06
C ALA A 87 -8.83 7.51 -5.45
N LYS A 88 -8.68 7.59 -4.13
CA LYS A 88 -7.44 7.26 -3.42
C LYS A 88 -7.05 5.79 -3.57
N ILE A 89 -8.01 4.86 -3.47
CA ILE A 89 -7.78 3.42 -3.67
C ILE A 89 -7.30 3.14 -5.10
N LEU A 90 -7.99 3.70 -6.10
CA LEU A 90 -7.65 3.52 -7.51
C LEU A 90 -6.28 4.13 -7.86
N LYS A 91 -5.99 5.34 -7.38
CA LYS A 91 -4.66 5.97 -7.54
C LYS A 91 -3.56 5.19 -6.84
N THR A 92 -3.86 4.52 -5.73
CA THR A 92 -2.92 3.64 -5.06
C THR A 92 -2.58 2.42 -5.94
N LEU A 93 -3.55 1.85 -6.66
CA LEU A 93 -3.30 0.76 -7.61
C LEU A 93 -2.36 1.18 -8.75
N LEU A 94 -2.57 2.37 -9.32
CA LEU A 94 -1.67 2.96 -10.32
C LEU A 94 -0.25 3.16 -9.77
N LYS A 95 -0.15 3.68 -8.55
CA LYS A 95 1.13 3.88 -7.87
C LYS A 95 1.87 2.56 -7.63
N LEU A 96 1.19 1.53 -7.14
CA LEU A 96 1.80 0.22 -6.93
C LEU A 96 2.35 -0.36 -8.23
N SER A 97 1.61 -0.22 -9.33
CA SER A 97 2.06 -0.65 -10.66
C SER A 97 3.29 0.13 -11.12
N ALA A 98 3.34 1.44 -10.86
CA ALA A 98 4.47 2.29 -11.21
C ALA A 98 5.77 1.97 -10.46
N HIS A 99 5.67 1.43 -9.24
CA HIS A 99 6.82 1.08 -8.42
C HIS A 99 7.12 -0.43 -8.39
N LEU A 100 6.39 -1.23 -9.16
CA LEU A 100 6.53 -2.68 -9.16
C LEU A 100 7.83 -3.10 -9.85
N GLN A 101 8.80 -3.59 -9.10
CA GLN A 101 10.09 -4.04 -9.63
C GLN A 101 10.07 -5.51 -10.04
N MET A 102 9.40 -6.36 -9.23
CA MET A 102 9.35 -7.80 -9.48
C MET A 102 8.08 -8.40 -8.89
N THR A 103 7.52 -9.42 -9.54
CA THR A 103 6.47 -10.26 -8.96
C THR A 103 6.53 -11.70 -9.48
N ASN A 104 5.94 -12.63 -8.74
CA ASN A 104 5.69 -13.99 -9.18
C ASN A 104 4.22 -14.24 -9.59
N PHE A 105 3.38 -13.21 -9.69
CA PHE A 105 1.94 -13.33 -9.93
C PHE A 105 1.58 -14.18 -11.15
N PHE A 106 2.32 -14.06 -12.25
CA PHE A 106 2.08 -14.80 -13.50
C PHE A 106 2.98 -16.03 -13.69
N LYS A 107 3.77 -16.41 -12.68
CA LYS A 107 4.62 -17.61 -12.80
C LYS A 107 3.76 -18.87 -12.71
N ALA A 108 3.84 -19.72 -13.74
CA ALA A 108 3.20 -21.03 -13.74
C ALA A 108 3.90 -21.97 -12.73
N GLY A 109 3.11 -22.68 -11.91
CA GLY A 109 3.58 -23.61 -10.88
C GLY A 109 2.97 -23.36 -9.50
N THR A 110 3.27 -24.21 -8.52
CA THR A 110 2.73 -24.11 -7.15
C THR A 110 3.49 -23.06 -6.34
N ALA A 111 3.35 -21.79 -6.68
CA ALA A 111 3.79 -20.72 -5.80
C ALA A 111 2.93 -20.74 -4.53
N SER A 112 3.50 -21.17 -3.40
CA SER A 112 2.79 -21.22 -2.11
C SER A 112 2.30 -19.85 -1.62
N ALA A 113 2.85 -18.77 -2.19
CA ALA A 113 2.46 -17.39 -1.93
C ALA A 113 2.77 -16.49 -3.13
N ILE A 114 1.98 -15.42 -3.27
CA ILE A 114 2.23 -14.32 -4.20
C ILE A 114 3.17 -13.33 -3.50
N ALA A 115 4.20 -12.89 -4.20
CA ALA A 115 5.15 -11.90 -3.74
C ALA A 115 5.29 -10.78 -4.76
N MET A 116 5.33 -9.55 -4.24
CA MET A 116 5.57 -8.33 -5.01
C MET A 116 6.69 -7.54 -4.35
N ARG A 117 7.65 -7.10 -5.15
CA ARG A 117 8.73 -6.21 -4.74
C ARG A 117 8.49 -4.84 -5.36
N PHE A 118 8.49 -3.83 -4.51
CA PHE A 118 8.45 -2.42 -4.88
C PHE A 118 9.78 -1.75 -4.57
N ASP A 119 10.11 -0.71 -5.32
CA ASP A 119 11.16 0.21 -4.90
C ASP A 119 10.70 1.07 -3.70
N GLY A 120 11.66 1.69 -3.03
CA GLY A 120 11.43 2.51 -1.85
C GLY A 120 10.50 3.69 -2.04
N GLU A 121 10.48 4.26 -3.24
CA GLU A 121 9.76 5.50 -3.51
C GLU A 121 8.24 5.30 -3.52
N VAL A 122 7.77 4.05 -3.48
CA VAL A 122 6.36 3.74 -3.20
C VAL A 122 5.87 4.34 -1.87
N LEU A 123 6.77 4.67 -0.94
CA LEU A 123 6.48 5.34 0.33
C LEU A 123 6.92 6.82 0.35
N ALA A 124 7.22 7.43 -0.81
CA ALA A 124 7.79 8.78 -0.89
C ALA A 124 6.85 9.88 -0.37
N ASP A 125 5.55 9.68 -0.53
CA ASP A 125 4.46 10.58 -0.14
C ASP A 125 4.04 10.44 1.34
N ARG A 126 4.65 9.51 2.08
CA ARG A 126 4.32 9.30 3.49
C ARG A 126 5.00 10.35 4.37
N PRO A 127 4.33 10.82 5.45
CA PRO A 127 4.90 11.82 6.34
C PRO A 127 6.26 11.40 6.89
N ARG A 128 7.28 12.26 6.73
CA ARG A 128 8.65 12.00 7.21
C ARG A 128 8.79 11.98 8.72
N THR A 129 7.82 12.57 9.42
CA THR A 129 7.68 12.45 10.87
C THR A 129 7.46 11.01 11.31
N LEU A 130 6.70 10.22 10.53
CA LEU A 130 6.37 8.83 10.81
C LEU A 130 7.29 7.84 10.08
N PHE A 131 7.77 8.21 8.89
CA PHE A 131 8.64 7.40 8.04
C PHE A 131 9.92 8.17 7.71
N PRO A 132 10.88 8.26 8.65
CA PRO A 132 12.05 9.13 8.53
C PRO A 132 12.94 8.78 7.33
N THR A 133 13.06 7.49 7.03
CA THR A 133 13.96 6.97 6.00
C THR A 133 13.17 6.26 4.91
N ILE A 134 13.45 6.59 3.65
CA ILE A 134 12.93 5.86 2.50
C ILE A 134 13.66 4.50 2.44
N PRO A 135 12.96 3.36 2.46
CA PRO A 135 13.62 2.07 2.33
C PRO A 135 14.21 1.91 0.92
N TYR A 136 15.17 1.00 0.76
CA TYR A 136 15.65 0.60 -0.56
C TYR A 136 14.59 -0.20 -1.34
N ALA A 137 13.89 -1.12 -0.66
CA ALA A 137 12.87 -1.95 -1.28
C ALA A 137 11.82 -2.40 -0.26
N VAL A 138 10.59 -2.61 -0.74
CA VAL A 138 9.47 -3.15 0.03
C VAL A 138 9.00 -4.43 -0.63
N TYR A 139 8.99 -5.52 0.11
CA TYR A 139 8.39 -6.78 -0.32
C TYR A 139 7.07 -6.99 0.39
N LEU A 140 6.03 -7.30 -0.35
CA LEU A 140 4.75 -7.78 0.16
C LEU A 140 4.57 -9.23 -0.28
N VAL A 141 4.19 -10.10 0.67
CA VAL A 141 3.99 -11.52 0.44
C VAL A 141 2.62 -11.91 0.98
N VAL A 142 1.80 -12.49 0.12
CA VAL A 142 0.44 -12.96 0.44
C VAL A 142 0.39 -14.45 0.18
N GLY A 143 0.33 -15.23 1.24
CA GLY A 143 0.08 -16.67 1.18
C GLY A 143 -1.37 -17.02 1.46
N LYS A 144 -1.71 -18.31 1.35
CA LYS A 144 -3.07 -18.81 1.62
C LYS A 144 -3.60 -18.45 3.01
N SER A 145 -2.73 -18.42 4.01
CA SER A 145 -3.11 -18.21 5.42
C SER A 145 -2.18 -17.25 6.17
N PHE A 146 -1.38 -16.46 5.45
CA PHE A 146 -0.47 -15.50 6.06
C PHE A 146 -0.27 -14.28 5.18
N TYR A 147 -0.01 -13.17 5.83
CA TYR A 147 0.52 -11.96 5.22
C TYR A 147 1.92 -11.75 5.75
N GLY A 148 2.83 -11.37 4.87
CA GLY A 148 4.22 -11.08 5.20
C GLY A 148 4.65 -9.82 4.48
N PHE A 149 5.59 -9.12 5.10
CA PHE A 149 6.29 -8.02 4.46
C PHE A 149 7.76 -8.06 4.87
N HIS A 150 8.62 -7.52 4.00
CA HIS A 150 10.04 -7.35 4.29
C HIS A 150 10.47 -5.99 3.75
N ILE A 151 10.89 -5.10 4.65
CA ILE A 151 11.41 -3.78 4.32
C ILE A 151 12.93 -3.85 4.35
N ARG A 152 13.57 -3.47 3.24
CA ARG A 152 15.03 -3.37 3.13
C ARG A 152 15.42 -1.90 3.13
N PHE A 153 16.37 -1.51 3.99
CA PHE A 153 16.94 -0.16 3.98
C PHE A 153 18.26 -0.06 3.19
N THR A 154 18.81 -1.20 2.79
CA THR A 154 20.01 -1.32 1.96
C THR A 154 19.78 -2.35 0.86
N GLU A 155 20.62 -2.36 -0.16
CA GLU A 155 20.55 -3.34 -1.24
C GLU A 155 20.74 -4.78 -0.72
N ILE A 156 21.80 -4.96 0.06
CA ILE A 156 22.08 -6.19 0.80
C ILE A 156 21.62 -5.99 2.24
N ALA A 157 20.33 -6.26 2.47
CA ALA A 157 19.76 -6.26 3.81
C ALA A 157 19.87 -7.66 4.45
N ARG A 158 20.35 -7.72 5.69
CA ARG A 158 20.35 -8.93 6.53
C ARG A 158 19.41 -8.68 7.71
N GLY A 159 18.49 -9.60 7.95
CA GLY A 159 17.52 -9.48 9.02
C GLY A 159 16.89 -10.83 9.35
N GLY A 160 16.34 -10.95 10.56
CA GLY A 160 15.57 -12.12 10.97
C GLY A 160 14.13 -12.06 10.46
N ILE A 161 13.47 -13.22 10.39
CA ILE A 161 12.03 -13.32 10.11
C ILE A 161 11.30 -13.43 11.44
N ARG A 162 10.29 -12.60 11.66
CA ARG A 162 9.39 -12.69 12.82
C ARG A 162 8.04 -13.25 12.38
N LEU A 163 7.65 -14.36 12.99
CA LEU A 163 6.33 -14.97 12.79
C LEU A 163 5.44 -14.65 13.98
N ILE A 164 4.26 -14.08 13.73
CA ILE A 164 3.24 -13.85 14.75
C ILE A 164 2.14 -14.87 14.56
N LEU A 165 2.10 -15.87 15.44
CA LEU A 165 1.09 -16.92 15.41
C LEU A 165 -0.20 -16.43 16.08
N SER A 166 -1.32 -16.63 15.39
CA SER A 166 -2.63 -16.31 15.91
C SER A 166 -3.34 -17.59 16.32
N ARG A 167 -3.63 -17.75 17.62
CA ARG A 167 -4.24 -18.98 18.17
C ARG A 167 -5.68 -19.20 17.70
N ASN A 168 -6.38 -18.13 17.36
CA ASN A 168 -7.76 -18.17 16.87
C ASN A 168 -8.05 -16.98 15.94
N LYS A 169 -9.22 -16.99 15.29
CA LYS A 169 -9.63 -15.93 14.36
C LYS A 169 -9.74 -14.54 15.01
N GLN A 170 -10.11 -14.45 16.28
CA GLN A 170 -10.21 -13.17 16.98
C GLN A 170 -8.83 -12.53 17.18
N VAL A 171 -7.87 -13.32 17.66
CA VAL A 171 -6.47 -12.90 17.80
C VAL A 171 -5.88 -12.56 16.44
N TYR A 172 -6.23 -13.31 15.39
CA TYR A 172 -5.81 -12.99 14.02
C TYR A 172 -6.33 -11.64 13.57
N LYS A 173 -7.63 -11.37 13.70
CA LYS A 173 -8.22 -10.07 13.37
C LYS A 173 -7.55 -8.93 14.14
N LYS A 174 -7.29 -9.13 15.43
CA LYS A 174 -6.55 -8.15 16.25
C LYS A 174 -5.14 -7.91 15.71
N ASN A 175 -4.40 -8.97 15.41
CA ASN A 175 -3.03 -8.88 14.87
C ASN A 175 -2.98 -8.25 13.47
N CYS A 176 -4.04 -8.38 12.66
CA CYS A 176 -4.14 -7.71 11.36
C CYS A 176 -4.52 -6.24 11.46
N ALA A 177 -5.18 -5.83 12.56
CA ALA A 177 -5.63 -4.45 12.79
C ALA A 177 -4.62 -3.62 13.59
N THR A 178 -3.54 -4.24 14.09
CA THR A 178 -2.44 -3.58 14.83
C THR A 178 -1.23 -3.42 13.93
#